data_AF-A0A7S2T8X5-F1
#
_entry.id   AF-A0A7S2T8X5-F1
#
_cell.length_a   1.000
_cell.length_b   1.000
_cell.length_c   1.000
_cell.angle_alpha   90.00
_cell.angle_beta   90.00
_cell.angle_gamma   90.00
#
_symmetry.space_group_name_H-M   'P 1'
#
loop_
_entity.id
_entity.type
_entity.pdbx_description
1 polymer ?
#
loop_
_entity_poly.entity_id
_entity_poly.type
_entity_poly.pdbx_seq_one_letter_code
_entity_poly.pdbx_strand_id
1 'polypeptide(L)'
;ESKAELDTMKLDANMLRYLSKEDFRVLTAVEMGQKNHELVPAQLVSAISRLRHGGSYKVLRTLLRHKLIHHENKKYDGYRLTTLGYDYLALRALCARGVIAGVGRQIGVGKESDVYEVVDEEGNLNVCKFHRLGRTSFR
;
A
#
# COMPACT_ATOMS: atom_id res chain seq x y z
N GLU A 1 -3.38 -5.30 -25.32
CA GLU A 1 -2.53 -4.13 -24.99
C GLU A 1 -2.30 -4.01 -23.48
N SER A 2 -1.59 -4.96 -22.86
CA SER A 2 -1.52 -5.10 -21.38
C SER A 2 -0.09 -5.21 -20.85
N LYS A 3 0.87 -4.57 -21.53
CA LYS A 3 2.31 -4.77 -21.24
C LYS A 3 3.04 -3.52 -20.73
N ALA A 4 2.33 -2.40 -20.54
CA ALA A 4 2.91 -1.11 -20.13
C ALA A 4 2.66 -0.73 -18.66
N GLU A 5 1.79 -1.43 -17.92
CA GLU A 5 1.41 -1.03 -16.55
C GLU A 5 2.31 -1.66 -15.44
N LEU A 6 3.34 -2.40 -15.85
CA LEU A 6 4.44 -2.88 -15.01
C LEU A 6 5.62 -1.90 -15.00
N ASP A 7 5.39 -0.61 -15.30
CA ASP A 7 6.35 0.43 -14.98
C ASP A 7 6.52 0.48 -13.46
N THR A 8 7.57 -0.20 -13.03
CA THR A 8 8.12 -0.37 -11.69
C THR A 8 7.47 0.53 -10.65
N MET A 9 6.46 0.02 -9.94
CA MET A 9 5.89 0.66 -8.74
C MET A 9 7.00 0.81 -7.69
N LYS A 10 7.75 1.91 -7.77
CA LYS A 10 8.83 2.25 -6.86
C LYS A 10 8.22 2.81 -5.59
N LEU A 11 8.63 2.28 -4.44
CA LEU A 11 8.23 2.81 -3.15
C LEU A 11 8.75 4.25 -3.01
N ASP A 12 7.83 5.21 -2.92
CA ASP A 12 8.13 6.58 -2.47
C ASP A 12 7.68 6.74 -1.02
N ALA A 13 8.60 6.65 -0.08
CA ALA A 13 8.26 6.73 1.34
C ALA A 13 7.81 8.13 1.80
N ASN A 14 8.06 9.19 1.03
CA ASN A 14 7.63 10.54 1.42
C ASN A 14 6.11 10.65 1.46
N MET A 15 5.41 9.90 0.62
CA MET A 15 3.95 9.90 0.57
C MET A 15 3.31 9.42 1.87
N LEU A 16 4.00 8.59 2.66
CA LEU A 16 3.52 8.15 3.98
C LEU A 16 3.23 9.32 4.92
N ARG A 17 3.95 10.45 4.75
CA ARG A 17 3.76 11.66 5.55
C ARG A 17 2.47 12.41 5.21
N TYR A 18 1.96 12.26 3.99
CA TYR A 18 0.77 12.95 3.49
C TYR A 18 -0.52 12.16 3.70
N LEU A 19 -0.42 10.86 4.00
CA LEU A 19 -1.57 10.00 4.28
C LEU A 19 -2.04 10.15 5.73
N SER A 20 -3.29 10.53 5.88
CA SER A 20 -3.97 10.70 7.16
C SER A 20 -4.30 9.37 7.84
N LYS A 21 -4.70 9.42 9.11
CA LYS A 21 -5.20 8.24 9.84
C LYS A 21 -6.43 7.61 9.17
N GLU A 22 -7.26 8.43 8.52
CA GLU A 22 -8.44 7.93 7.80
C GLU A 22 -8.04 7.17 6.53
N ASP A 23 -7.00 7.61 5.82
CA ASP A 23 -6.50 6.93 4.62
C ASP A 23 -6.02 5.52 4.95
N PHE A 24 -5.23 5.37 6.03
CA PHE A 24 -4.78 4.06 6.49
C PHE A 24 -5.92 3.19 7.01
N ARG A 25 -6.94 3.79 7.62
CA ARG A 25 -8.12 3.06 8.09
C ARG A 25 -8.93 2.50 6.93
N VAL A 26 -9.08 3.24 5.85
CA VAL A 26 -9.73 2.74 4.62
C VAL A 26 -8.86 1.70 3.94
N LEU A 27 -7.54 1.91 3.84
CA LEU A 27 -6.62 0.93 3.25
C LEU A 27 -6.67 -0.41 4.00
N THR A 28 -6.68 -0.37 5.34
CA THR A 28 -6.87 -1.54 6.21
C THR A 28 -8.23 -2.18 6.00
N ALA A 29 -9.29 -1.38 5.80
CA ALA A 29 -10.63 -1.92 5.53
C ALA A 29 -10.68 -2.70 4.20
N VAL A 30 -9.96 -2.25 3.17
CA VAL A 30 -9.83 -3.00 1.92
C VAL A 30 -9.05 -4.29 2.15
N GLU A 31 -7.93 -4.26 2.87
CA GLU A 31 -7.15 -5.48 3.22
C GLU A 31 -8.02 -6.51 3.98
N MET A 32 -8.79 -6.05 4.98
CA MET A 32 -9.70 -6.91 5.73
C MET A 32 -10.79 -7.51 4.84
N GLY A 33 -11.36 -6.73 3.92
CA GLY A 33 -12.34 -7.21 2.94
C GLY A 33 -11.75 -8.24 1.98
N GLN A 34 -10.46 -8.09 1.63
CA GLN A 34 -9.78 -8.99 0.70
C GLN A 34 -9.56 -10.40 1.22
N LYS A 35 -9.69 -10.63 2.54
CA LYS A 35 -9.64 -11.97 3.12
C LYS A 35 -10.75 -12.89 2.59
N ASN A 36 -11.90 -12.32 2.23
CA ASN A 36 -13.09 -13.05 1.78
C ASN A 36 -13.54 -12.68 0.36
N HIS A 37 -13.05 -11.57 -0.20
CA HIS A 37 -13.45 -11.07 -1.51
C HIS A 37 -12.24 -10.64 -2.33
N GLU A 38 -12.06 -11.19 -3.54
CA GLU A 38 -10.97 -10.75 -4.43
C GLU A 38 -11.05 -9.24 -4.73
N LEU A 39 -12.26 -8.77 -5.04
CA LEU A 39 -12.62 -7.36 -5.20
C LEU A 39 -13.58 -6.94 -4.09
N VAL A 40 -13.21 -5.92 -3.32
CA VAL A 40 -13.97 -5.44 -2.17
C VAL A 40 -14.90 -4.30 -2.62
N PRO A 41 -16.24 -4.45 -2.52
CA PRO A 41 -17.17 -3.39 -2.90
C PRO A 41 -17.04 -2.13 -2.03
N ALA A 42 -17.28 -0.95 -2.60
CA ALA A 42 -17.20 0.32 -1.88
C ALA A 42 -18.05 0.36 -0.60
N GLN A 43 -19.25 -0.24 -0.66
CA GLN A 43 -20.17 -0.34 0.48
C GLN A 43 -19.56 -1.15 1.63
N LEU A 44 -18.89 -2.26 1.31
CA LEU A 44 -18.22 -3.10 2.30
C LEU A 44 -17.03 -2.35 2.93
N VAL A 45 -16.23 -1.64 2.12
CA VAL A 45 -15.15 -0.78 2.63
C VAL A 45 -15.69 0.28 3.59
N SER A 46 -16.82 0.92 3.25
CA SER A 46 -17.47 1.90 4.11
C SER A 46 -17.94 1.28 5.44
N ALA A 47 -18.54 0.09 5.39
CA ALA A 47 -19.02 -0.64 6.56
C ALA A 47 -17.88 -1.07 7.51
N ILE A 48 -16.76 -1.56 6.96
CA ILE A 48 -15.59 -1.98 7.76
C ILE A 48 -14.86 -0.77 8.32
N SER A 49 -14.67 0.29 7.52
CA SER A 49 -13.94 1.49 7.94
C SER A 49 -14.69 2.30 9.00
N ARG A 50 -16.03 2.24 9.07
CA ARG A 50 -16.86 2.95 10.08
C ARG A 50 -16.49 4.44 10.21
N LEU A 51 -16.26 5.12 9.08
CA LEU A 51 -16.00 6.56 9.06
C LEU A 51 -17.30 7.32 9.36
N ARG A 52 -17.24 8.32 10.23
CA ARG A 52 -18.42 9.00 10.80
C ARG A 52 -19.29 9.80 9.80
N HIS A 53 -18.84 10.00 8.55
CA HIS A 53 -19.54 10.88 7.59
C HIS A 53 -19.45 10.41 6.12
N GLY A 54 -19.33 9.11 5.85
CA GLY A 54 -19.31 8.61 4.45
C GLY A 54 -18.10 9.08 3.61
N GLY A 55 -17.04 9.58 4.25
CA GLY A 55 -15.81 10.05 3.60
C GLY A 55 -14.98 8.95 2.91
N SER A 56 -15.41 7.69 2.99
CA SER A 56 -14.75 6.53 2.40
C SER A 56 -14.55 6.70 0.89
N TYR A 57 -15.52 7.23 0.15
CA TYR A 57 -15.38 7.47 -1.29
C TYR A 57 -14.31 8.51 -1.64
N LYS A 58 -14.20 9.59 -0.85
CA LYS A 58 -13.16 10.62 -1.04
C LYS A 58 -11.78 10.00 -0.83
N VAL A 59 -11.63 9.23 0.24
CA VAL A 59 -10.39 8.54 0.57
C VAL A 59 -10.03 7.50 -0.49
N LEU A 60 -10.99 6.68 -0.95
CA LEU A 60 -10.79 5.72 -2.03
C LEU A 60 -10.26 6.40 -3.29
N ARG A 61 -10.79 7.56 -3.67
CA ARG A 61 -10.28 8.35 -4.80
C ARG A 61 -8.84 8.82 -4.58
N THR A 62 -8.49 9.24 -3.37
CA THR A 62 -7.11 9.61 -3.01
C THR A 62 -6.18 8.39 -3.11
N LEU A 63 -6.56 7.25 -2.53
CA LEU A 63 -5.78 6.01 -2.57
C LEU A 63 -5.56 5.50 -4.01
N LEU A 64 -6.55 5.64 -4.89
CA LEU A 64 -6.42 5.32 -6.33
C LEU A 64 -5.43 6.23 -7.04
N ARG A 65 -5.49 7.55 -6.78
CA ARG A 65 -4.55 8.51 -7.36
C ARG A 65 -3.10 8.15 -7.05
N HIS A 66 -2.89 7.64 -5.84
CA HIS A 66 -1.59 7.20 -5.36
C HIS A 66 -1.24 5.75 -5.70
N LYS A 67 -2.08 5.05 -6.48
CA LYS A 67 -1.90 3.66 -6.89
C LYS A 67 -1.73 2.68 -5.70
N LEU A 68 -2.27 3.01 -4.52
CA LEU A 68 -2.27 2.14 -3.34
C LEU A 68 -3.36 1.06 -3.41
N ILE A 69 -4.43 1.37 -4.14
CA ILE A 69 -5.50 0.44 -4.46
C ILE A 69 -5.71 0.46 -5.98
N HIS A 70 -6.28 -0.63 -6.48
CA HIS A 70 -6.70 -0.78 -7.87
C HIS A 70 -8.21 -0.97 -7.90
N HIS A 71 -8.86 -0.30 -8.85
CA HIS A 71 -10.29 -0.38 -9.08
C HIS A 71 -10.55 -1.25 -10.30
N GLU A 72 -11.48 -2.19 -10.20
CA GLU A 72 -11.91 -3.02 -11.31
C GLU A 72 -13.45 -3.04 -11.38
N ASN A 73 -14.00 -2.98 -12.59
CA ASN A 73 -15.44 -2.92 -12.84
C ASN A 73 -15.93 -3.89 -13.94
N LYS A 74 -15.15 -4.91 -14.31
CA LYS A 74 -15.47 -5.79 -15.45
C LYS A 74 -16.66 -6.71 -15.18
N LYS A 75 -16.67 -7.40 -14.04
CA LYS A 75 -17.75 -8.31 -13.62
C LYS A 75 -18.40 -7.85 -12.32
N TYR A 76 -17.58 -7.34 -11.41
CA TYR A 76 -17.99 -6.80 -10.12
C TYR A 76 -17.25 -5.48 -9.93
N ASP A 77 -17.97 -4.47 -9.43
CA ASP A 77 -17.40 -3.17 -9.11
C ASP A 77 -16.75 -3.23 -7.72
N GLY A 78 -15.43 -3.06 -7.65
CA GLY A 78 -14.72 -3.17 -6.38
C GLY A 78 -13.26 -2.75 -6.42
N TYR A 79 -12.66 -2.77 -5.25
CA TYR A 79 -11.28 -2.37 -5.03
C TYR A 79 -10.44 -3.52 -4.50
N ARG A 80 -9.17 -3.56 -4.89
CA ARG A 80 -8.15 -4.47 -4.36
C ARG A 80 -6.90 -3.70 -3.96
N LEU A 81 -6.13 -4.18 -3.00
CA LEU A 81 -4.81 -3.61 -2.71
C LEU A 81 -3.85 -3.87 -3.88
N THR A 82 -3.00 -2.89 -4.15
CA THR A 82 -1.81 -3.09 -4.95
C THR A 82 -0.66 -3.55 -4.06
N THR A 83 0.41 -4.05 -4.68
CA THR A 83 1.67 -4.36 -3.99
C THR A 83 2.18 -3.16 -3.17
N LEU A 84 2.07 -1.94 -3.73
CA LEU A 84 2.45 -0.71 -3.03
C LEU A 84 1.54 -0.43 -1.82
N GLY A 85 0.24 -0.68 -1.94
CA GLY A 85 -0.70 -0.58 -0.82
C GLY A 85 -0.29 -1.46 0.37
N TYR A 86 0.12 -2.70 0.09
CA TYR A 86 0.63 -3.61 1.12
C TYR A 86 1.92 -3.09 1.78
N ASP A 87 2.84 -2.54 0.99
CA ASP A 87 4.08 -1.97 1.54
C ASP A 87 3.80 -0.83 2.51
N TYR A 88 2.82 0.01 2.17
CA TYR A 88 2.43 1.15 3.00
C TYR A 88 1.79 0.72 4.31
N LEU A 89 0.93 -0.31 4.28
CA LEU A 89 0.38 -0.90 5.50
C LEU A 89 1.49 -1.49 6.37
N ALA A 90 2.43 -2.23 5.78
CA ALA A 90 3.55 -2.81 6.49
C ALA A 90 4.44 -1.73 7.14
N LEU A 91 4.79 -0.68 6.38
CA LEU A 91 5.57 0.44 6.90
C LEU A 91 4.84 1.17 8.03
N ARG A 92 3.53 1.44 7.88
CA ARG A 92 2.74 2.05 8.95
C ARG A 92 2.72 1.18 10.21
N ALA A 93 2.61 -0.14 10.07
CA ALA A 93 2.62 -1.06 11.20
C ALA A 93 3.99 -1.09 11.91
N LEU A 94 5.09 -1.06 11.15
CA LEU A 94 6.44 -1.00 11.70
C LEU A 94 6.73 0.33 12.40
N CYS A 95 6.27 1.45 11.82
CA CYS A 95 6.34 2.76 12.48
C CYS A 95 5.51 2.82 13.75
N ALA A 96 4.29 2.27 13.74
CA ALA A 96 3.43 2.25 14.93
C ALA A 96 4.00 1.40 16.08
N ARG A 97 4.92 0.47 15.78
CA ARG A 97 5.63 -0.37 16.77
C ARG A 97 6.96 0.24 17.25
N GLY A 98 7.37 1.40 16.72
CA GLY A 98 8.66 2.00 17.03
C GLY A 98 9.87 1.29 16.39
N VAL A 99 9.64 0.34 15.47
CA VAL A 99 10.73 -0.42 14.82
C VAL A 99 11.43 0.43 13.75
N ILE A 100 10.68 1.29 13.08
CA ILE A 100 11.17 2.17 12.02
C ILE A 100 10.61 3.58 12.26
N ALA A 101 11.47 4.57 12.44
CA ALA A 101 11.09 5.97 12.48
C ALA A 101 11.07 6.61 11.08
N GLY A 102 11.89 6.10 10.15
CA GLY A 102 11.98 6.63 8.79
C GLY A 102 12.53 5.65 7.77
N VAL A 103 12.15 5.85 6.51
CA VAL A 103 12.69 5.12 5.37
C VAL A 103 13.61 6.04 4.59
N GLY A 104 14.85 5.59 4.39
CA GLY A 104 15.90 6.28 3.66
C GLY A 104 16.00 5.82 2.20
N ARG A 105 17.23 5.81 1.69
CA ARG A 105 17.52 5.49 0.29
C ARG A 105 17.31 4.02 -0.03
N GLN A 106 17.05 3.74 -1.30
CA GLN A 106 17.07 2.39 -1.84
C GLN A 106 18.52 1.91 -1.95
N ILE A 107 18.84 0.80 -1.29
CA ILE A 107 20.17 0.18 -1.29
C ILE A 107 20.33 -0.73 -2.51
N GLY A 108 19.28 -1.47 -2.89
CA GLY A 108 19.34 -2.39 -4.02
C GLY A 108 17.98 -2.87 -4.50
N VAL A 109 17.90 -3.19 -5.78
CA VAL A 109 16.75 -3.82 -6.43
C VAL A 109 17.19 -5.20 -6.92
N GLY A 110 16.56 -6.23 -6.40
CA GLY A 110 16.72 -7.60 -6.86
C GLY A 110 15.51 -8.05 -7.69
N LYS A 111 15.63 -9.26 -8.26
CA LYS A 111 14.54 -9.91 -9.01
C LYS A 111 13.31 -10.14 -8.13
N GLU A 112 13.53 -10.53 -6.87
CA GLU A 112 12.48 -10.96 -5.93
C GLU A 112 12.41 -10.09 -4.67
N SER A 113 13.19 -9.01 -4.61
CA SER A 113 13.17 -8.14 -3.43
C SER A 113 13.67 -6.74 -3.72
N ASP A 114 13.13 -5.77 -3.00
CA ASP A 114 13.66 -4.41 -2.94
C ASP A 114 14.23 -4.14 -1.54
N VAL A 115 15.43 -3.59 -1.45
CA VAL A 115 16.14 -3.35 -0.18
C VAL A 115 16.29 -1.84 0.05
N TYR A 116 15.85 -1.39 1.22
CA TYR A 116 15.87 0.01 1.62
C TYR A 116 16.62 0.18 2.94
N GLU A 117 17.32 1.31 3.06
CA GLU A 117 17.86 1.80 4.32
C GLU A 117 16.70 2.35 5.16
N VAL A 118 16.66 2.02 6.45
CA VAL A 118 15.66 2.54 7.38
C VAL A 118 16.33 2.97 8.68
N VAL A 119 15.73 3.91 9.38
CA VAL A 119 16.23 4.43 10.67
C VAL A 119 15.20 4.13 11.75
N ASP A 120 15.66 3.73 12.93
CA ASP A 120 14.81 3.61 14.12
C ASP A 120 14.69 4.93 14.89
N GLU A 121 13.99 4.94 16.03
CA GLU A 121 13.82 6.15 16.86
C GLU A 121 15.11 6.59 17.57
N GLU A 122 16.07 5.68 17.75
CA GLU A 122 17.37 5.94 18.38
C GLU A 122 18.42 6.46 17.38
N GLY A 123 18.09 6.47 16.08
CA GLY A 123 18.97 6.90 15.01
C GLY A 123 19.86 5.81 14.44
N ASN A 124 19.66 4.54 14.82
CA ASN A 124 20.43 3.43 14.26
C ASN A 124 19.95 3.11 12.84
N LEU A 125 20.93 2.84 11.97
CA LEU A 125 20.68 2.43 10.59
C LEU A 125 20.40 0.93 10.52
N ASN A 126 19.25 0.60 9.97
CA ASN A 126 18.76 -0.75 9.77
C ASN A 126 18.41 -0.96 8.28
N VAL A 127 18.14 -2.21 7.91
CA VAL A 127 17.78 -2.58 6.53
C VAL A 127 16.37 -3.17 6.50
N CYS A 128 15.53 -2.62 5.62
CA CYS A 128 14.20 -3.16 5.34
C CYS A 128 14.19 -3.83 3.96
N LYS A 129 13.78 -5.10 3.92
CA LYS A 129 13.68 -5.89 2.70
C LYS A 129 12.22 -6.16 2.38
N PHE A 130 11.76 -5.67 1.24
CA PHE A 130 10.44 -5.99 0.69
C PHE A 130 10.56 -7.20 -0.23
N HIS A 131 9.69 -8.18 -0.03
CA HIS A 131 9.61 -9.35 -0.91
C HIS A 131 8.68 -9.05 -2.09
N ARG A 132 9.12 -9.41 -3.30
CA ARG A 132 8.46 -9.17 -4.59
C ARG A 132 8.30 -10.47 -5.36
N LEU A 133 7.55 -11.42 -4.81
CA LEU A 133 7.23 -12.65 -5.53
C LEU A 133 6.42 -12.34 -6.79
N GLY A 134 6.72 -13.04 -7.88
CA GLY A 134 6.01 -12.90 -9.16
C GLY A 134 6.42 -11.68 -10.01
N ARG A 135 7.45 -10.93 -9.61
CA ARG A 135 8.03 -9.88 -10.49
C ARG A 135 8.75 -10.57 -11.66
N THR A 136 8.15 -10.49 -12.85
CA THR A 136 8.75 -11.02 -14.07
C THR A 136 9.74 -10.04 -14.68
N SER A 137 11.03 -10.40 -14.70
CA SER A 137 12.09 -9.67 -15.40
C SER A 137 12.20 -10.18 -16.85
N PHE A 138 11.23 -9.89 -17.69
CA PHE A 138 11.36 -10.14 -19.14
C PHE A 138 11.44 -8.81 -19.87
N ARG A 139 12.58 -8.57 -20.53
CA ARG A 139 12.75 -7.54 -21.57
C ARG A 139 12.30 -8.10 -22.91
#